data_AF-A0A661CQX5-F1
#
_entry.id   AF-A0A661CQX5-F1
#
_cell.length_a   1.000
_cell.length_b   1.000
_cell.length_c   1.000
_cell.angle_alpha   90.00
_cell.angle_beta   90.00
_cell.angle_gamma   90.00
#
_symmetry.space_group_name_H-M   'P 1'
#
loop_
_entity.id
_entity.type
_entity.pdbx_description
1 polymer ?
#
loop_
_entity_poly.entity_id
_entity_poly.type
_entity_poly.pdbx_seq_one_letter_code
_entity_poly.pdbx_strand_id
1 'polypeptide(L)'
;MLKLLESGKVLRVNAGFSMINYTELTLTFTNPNATQTLKTTADGVTLGGVDVDSLKAGEYVEYIIETGLLDAVGTWSVTLTYTNDTTSPVESFIGDCASFSVGSVTCN
;
A
#
# COMPACT_ATOMS: atom_id res chain seq x y z
N MET A 1 13.18 -2.23 -7.53
CA MET A 1 12.51 -2.12 -8.84
C MET A 1 11.59 -3.32 -9.01
N LEU A 2 10.31 -3.07 -9.27
CA LEU A 2 9.30 -4.11 -9.52
C LEU A 2 9.17 -4.35 -11.04
N LYS A 3 8.57 -5.47 -11.43
CA LYS A 3 8.31 -5.78 -12.86
C LYS A 3 6.82 -5.74 -13.18
N LEU A 4 6.50 -5.47 -14.44
CA LEU A 4 5.15 -5.56 -14.99
C LEU A 4 4.57 -6.95 -14.68
N LEU A 5 3.32 -7.02 -14.22
CA LEU A 5 2.64 -8.26 -13.80
C LEU A 5 3.34 -9.05 -12.68
N GLU A 6 4.36 -8.49 -12.01
CA GLU A 6 4.99 -9.15 -10.87
C GLU A 6 3.99 -9.32 -9.71
N SER A 7 4.05 -10.46 -9.03
CA SER A 7 3.19 -10.78 -7.90
C SER A 7 3.94 -11.54 -6.80
N GLY A 8 3.33 -11.63 -5.62
CA GLY A 8 3.86 -12.33 -4.45
C GLY A 8 4.90 -11.54 -3.63
N LYS A 9 5.31 -10.36 -4.09
CA LYS A 9 6.17 -9.47 -3.30
C LYS A 9 5.36 -8.72 -2.25
N VAL A 10 5.91 -8.63 -1.04
CA VAL A 10 5.35 -7.81 0.04
C VAL A 10 5.75 -6.36 -0.20
N LEU A 11 4.75 -5.49 -0.33
CA LEU A 11 4.88 -4.06 -0.25
C LEU A 11 4.67 -3.64 1.21
N ARG A 12 5.53 -2.73 1.70
CA ARG A 12 5.37 -2.09 3.00
C ARG A 12 5.24 -0.58 2.81
N VAL A 13 4.22 0.01 3.41
CA VAL A 13 4.01 1.46 3.38
C VAL A 13 3.97 1.95 4.82
N ASN A 14 4.93 2.81 5.16
CA ASN A 14 5.00 3.43 6.48
C ASN A 14 3.80 4.37 6.68
N ALA A 15 3.33 4.52 7.90
CA ALA A 15 2.37 5.56 8.27
C ALA A 15 3.04 6.68 9.06
N GLY A 16 4.18 6.41 9.71
CA GLY A 16 4.91 7.35 10.55
C GLY A 16 4.32 7.56 11.94
N PHE A 17 3.27 6.82 12.30
CA PHE A 17 2.63 6.79 13.62
C PHE A 17 1.86 5.46 13.78
N SER A 18 1.45 5.16 15.01
CA SER A 18 0.73 3.91 15.31
C SER A 18 -0.69 3.90 14.75
N MET A 19 -1.00 2.87 13.97
CA MET A 19 -2.31 2.63 13.37
C MET A 19 -3.14 1.52 14.05
N ILE A 20 -2.76 1.09 15.26
CA ILE A 20 -3.40 -0.08 15.93
C ILE A 20 -4.91 0.13 16.21
N ASN A 21 -5.38 1.39 16.26
CA ASN A 21 -6.77 1.72 16.57
C ASN A 21 -7.63 2.09 15.34
N TYR A 22 -7.14 1.97 14.11
CA TYR A 22 -7.91 2.31 12.92
C TYR A 22 -8.63 1.09 12.36
N THR A 23 -9.83 1.31 11.82
CA THR A 23 -10.76 0.23 11.47
C THR A 23 -10.70 -0.15 10.00
N GLU A 24 -10.24 0.76 9.13
CA GLU A 24 -9.99 0.48 7.72
C GLU A 24 -8.64 1.05 7.29
N LEU A 25 -7.92 0.26 6.49
CA LEU A 25 -6.61 0.59 5.92
C LEU A 25 -6.73 0.49 4.42
N THR A 26 -6.53 1.60 3.72
CA THR A 26 -6.67 1.67 2.27
C THR A 26 -5.34 2.08 1.63
N LEU A 27 -4.89 1.30 0.65
CA LEU A 27 -3.81 1.65 -0.26
C LEU A 27 -4.40 2.05 -1.61
N THR A 28 -4.10 3.27 -2.04
CA THR A 28 -4.46 3.76 -3.38
C THR A 28 -3.22 3.74 -4.26
N PHE A 29 -3.19 2.81 -5.19
CA PHE A 29 -2.17 2.74 -6.23
C PHE A 29 -2.55 3.64 -7.39
N THR A 30 -1.65 4.51 -7.82
CA THR A 30 -1.81 5.34 -9.02
C THR A 30 -0.75 4.95 -10.03
N ASN A 31 -1.18 4.52 -11.21
CA ASN A 31 -0.28 4.13 -12.29
C ASN A 31 0.21 5.35 -13.10
N PRO A 32 1.20 5.18 -13.99
CA PRO A 32 1.73 6.27 -14.83
C PRO A 32 0.68 6.94 -15.74
N ASN A 33 -0.44 6.26 -16.00
CA ASN A 33 -1.56 6.75 -16.79
C ASN A 33 -2.64 7.42 -15.92
N ALA A 34 -2.33 7.72 -14.64
CA ALA A 34 -3.22 8.29 -13.64
C ALA A 34 -4.47 7.44 -13.30
N THR A 35 -4.46 6.15 -13.63
CA THR A 35 -5.51 5.21 -13.20
C THR A 35 -5.26 4.81 -11.76
N GLN A 36 -6.32 4.82 -10.95
CA GLN A 36 -6.25 4.46 -9.54
C GLN A 36 -6.83 3.06 -9.29
N THR A 37 -6.18 2.31 -8.42
CA THR A 37 -6.67 1.03 -7.89
C THR A 37 -6.60 1.08 -6.38
N LEU A 38 -7.74 0.81 -5.73
CA LEU A 38 -7.84 0.81 -4.27
C LEU A 38 -7.70 -0.62 -3.76
N LYS A 39 -7.01 -0.77 -2.63
CA LYS A 39 -6.89 -2.00 -1.87
C LYS A 39 -7.18 -1.71 -0.42
N THR A 40 -8.09 -2.47 0.17
CA THR A 40 -8.60 -2.31 1.53
C THR A 40 -8.18 -3.49 2.41
N THR A 41 -8.58 -3.49 3.68
CA THR A 41 -8.43 -4.66 4.56
C THR A 41 -9.12 -5.90 4.00
N ALA A 42 -10.25 -5.74 3.29
CA ALA A 42 -10.94 -6.84 2.61
C ALA A 42 -10.14 -7.42 1.43
N ASP A 43 -9.25 -6.64 0.83
CA ASP A 43 -8.33 -7.07 -0.23
C ASP A 43 -7.01 -7.64 0.31
N GLY A 44 -6.84 -7.71 1.63
CA GLY A 44 -5.64 -8.23 2.28
C GLY A 44 -4.59 -7.19 2.65
N VAL A 45 -4.94 -5.91 2.72
CA VAL A 45 -4.08 -4.91 3.39
C VAL A 45 -4.11 -5.18 4.90
N THR A 46 -2.95 -5.39 5.50
CA THR A 46 -2.85 -5.73 6.93
C THR A 46 -1.89 -4.81 7.66
N LEU A 47 -2.11 -4.63 8.96
CA LEU A 47 -1.17 -3.92 9.82
C LEU A 47 0.07 -4.77 10.07
N GLY A 48 1.25 -4.15 10.02
CA GLY A 48 2.51 -4.81 10.34
C GLY A 48 2.54 -5.34 11.78
N GLY A 49 2.70 -6.65 11.93
CA GLY A 49 2.62 -7.33 13.24
C GLY A 49 3.93 -7.44 14.01
N VAL A 50 5.07 -7.13 13.39
CA VAL A 50 6.41 -7.23 13.98
C VAL A 50 7.28 -6.04 13.57
N ASP A 51 8.33 -5.75 14.32
CA ASP A 51 9.32 -4.76 13.92
C ASP A 51 10.12 -5.28 12.71
N VAL A 52 10.26 -4.47 11.66
CA VAL A 52 11.04 -4.78 10.46
C VAL A 52 11.87 -3.57 10.05
N ASP A 53 13.20 -3.73 9.98
CA ASP A 53 14.14 -2.65 9.69
C ASP A 53 13.91 -1.43 10.60
N SER A 54 13.55 -0.27 10.02
CA SER A 54 13.21 0.95 10.74
C SER A 54 11.71 1.11 11.02
N LEU A 55 10.88 0.15 10.60
CA LEU A 55 9.43 0.19 10.77
C LEU A 55 9.04 -0.55 12.05
N LYS A 56 8.29 0.13 12.92
CA LYS A 56 7.76 -0.49 14.14
C LYS A 56 6.45 -1.21 13.87
N ALA A 57 6.22 -2.29 14.61
CA ALA A 57 4.94 -2.98 14.59
C ALA A 57 3.81 -1.97 14.83
N GLY A 58 2.77 -2.04 14.00
CA GLY A 58 1.65 -1.10 14.06
C GLY A 58 1.88 0.25 13.38
N GLU A 59 3.06 0.58 12.86
CA GLU A 59 3.33 1.87 12.19
C GLU A 59 3.43 1.76 10.67
N TYR A 60 3.14 0.59 10.10
CA TYR A 60 3.15 0.37 8.66
C TYR A 60 2.10 -0.66 8.27
N VAL A 61 1.72 -0.67 7.00
CA VAL A 61 0.88 -1.72 6.43
C VAL A 61 1.67 -2.62 5.50
N GLU A 62 1.26 -3.89 5.43
CA GLU A 62 1.73 -4.87 4.46
C GLU A 62 0.64 -5.15 3.43
N TYR A 63 1.06 -5.35 2.18
CA TYR A 63 0.19 -5.82 1.11
C TYR A 63 0.98 -6.72 0.17
N ILE A 64 0.44 -7.90 -0.14
CA ILE A 64 1.05 -8.81 -1.11
C ILE A 64 0.57 -8.41 -2.49
N ILE A 65 1.49 -8.02 -3.35
CA ILE A 65 1.19 -7.61 -4.73
C ILE A 65 0.54 -8.78 -5.46
N GLU A 66 -0.71 -8.59 -5.90
CA GLU A 66 -1.44 -9.57 -6.69
C GLU A 66 -1.07 -9.49 -8.18
N THR A 67 -1.29 -10.60 -8.88
CA THR A 67 -1.11 -10.65 -10.34
C THR A 67 -2.06 -9.68 -11.01
N GLY A 68 -1.54 -8.85 -11.92
CA GLY A 68 -2.35 -7.90 -12.70
C GLY A 68 -2.49 -6.52 -12.07
N LEU A 69 -2.10 -6.31 -10.81
CA LEU A 69 -2.09 -4.96 -10.21
C LEU A 69 -1.12 -4.02 -10.94
N LEU A 70 0.10 -4.50 -11.21
CA LEU A 70 1.12 -3.72 -11.90
C LEU A 70 0.96 -3.86 -13.42
N ASP A 71 0.00 -3.11 -13.98
CA ASP A 71 -0.47 -3.23 -15.36
C ASP A 71 0.23 -2.30 -16.37
N ALA A 72 1.10 -1.41 -15.89
CA ALA A 72 1.80 -0.42 -16.71
C ALA A 72 3.25 -0.24 -16.29
N VAL A 73 4.15 -0.05 -17.27
CA VAL A 73 5.56 0.30 -17.05
C VAL A 73 5.67 1.80 -16.74
N GLY A 74 6.49 2.15 -15.75
CA GLY A 74 6.77 3.54 -15.38
C GLY A 74 6.79 3.78 -13.87
N THR A 75 6.62 5.04 -13.48
CA THR A 75 6.54 5.45 -12.08
C THR A 75 5.13 5.28 -11.54
N TRP A 76 5.03 4.49 -10.48
CA TRP A 76 3.81 4.32 -9.70
C TRP A 76 3.93 5.08 -8.38
N SER A 77 2.79 5.50 -7.85
CA SER A 77 2.70 5.96 -6.46
C SER A 77 1.67 5.13 -5.69
N VAL A 78 1.90 4.95 -4.41
CA VAL A 78 0.95 4.39 -3.47
C VAL A 78 0.73 5.38 -2.34
N THR A 79 -0.53 5.64 -2.01
CA THR A 79 -0.91 6.47 -0.86
C THR A 79 -1.66 5.62 0.14
N LEU A 80 -1.25 5.67 1.41
CA LEU A 80 -1.99 5.06 2.50
C LEU A 80 -3.02 6.05 3.05
N THR A 81 -4.26 5.60 3.20
CA THR A 81 -5.30 6.31 3.95
C THR A 81 -5.91 5.39 4.99
N TYR A 82 -6.33 5.95 6.11
CA TYR A 82 -6.91 5.19 7.21
C TYR A 82 -8.14 5.93 7.72
N THR A 83 -9.15 5.16 8.12
CA THR A 83 -10.36 5.70 8.73
C THR A 83 -10.54 5.18 10.13
N ASN A 84 -11.01 6.07 11.01
CA ASN A 84 -11.49 5.71 12.33
C ASN A 84 -13.02 5.86 12.33
N ASP A 85 -13.74 4.75 12.29
CA ASP A 85 -15.21 4.75 12.35
C ASP A 85 -15.76 4.78 13.78
N THR A 86 -14.90 4.66 14.79
CA THR A 86 -15.30 4.68 16.20
C THR A 86 -15.55 6.09 16.72
N THR A 87 -15.14 7.11 15.95
CA THR A 87 -15.40 8.53 16.20
C THR A 87 -16.58 9.02 15.37
N SER A 88 -17.34 9.98 15.91
CA SER A 88 -18.39 10.69 15.16
C SER A 88 -18.06 12.19 15.14
N PRO A 89 -17.76 12.78 13.97
CA PRO A 89 -17.83 12.17 12.62
C PRO A 89 -16.73 11.13 12.37
N VAL A 90 -16.92 10.28 11.35
CA VAL A 90 -15.87 9.38 10.85
C VAL A 90 -14.68 10.23 10.44
N GLU A 91 -13.52 9.94 11.01
CA GLU A 91 -12.29 10.65 10.69
C GLU A 91 -11.52 9.88 9.64
N SER A 92 -11.12 10.58 8.57
CA SER A 92 -10.26 10.05 7.52
C SER A 92 -8.95 10.81 7.52
N PHE A 93 -7.86 10.09 7.43
CA PHE A 93 -6.54 10.66 7.53
C PHE A 93 -5.64 10.10 6.43
N ILE A 94 -4.71 10.92 5.98
CA ILE A 94 -3.72 10.55 4.97
C ILE A 94 -2.45 10.11 5.72
N GLY A 95 -1.92 8.96 5.33
CA GLY A 95 -0.65 8.43 5.83
C GLY A 95 0.50 8.89 4.96
N ASP A 96 1.47 8.00 4.80
CA ASP A 96 2.58 8.27 3.90
C ASP A 96 2.21 7.97 2.44
N CYS A 97 3.02 8.51 1.54
CA CYS A 97 3.01 8.16 0.15
C CYS A 97 4.40 7.66 -0.28
N ALA A 98 4.41 6.61 -1.08
CA ALA A 98 5.64 6.07 -1.63
C ALA A 98 5.56 6.04 -3.15
N SER A 99 6.71 6.20 -3.81
CA SER A 99 6.82 6.02 -5.26
C SER A 99 7.81 4.90 -5.57
N PHE A 100 7.53 4.16 -6.63
CA PHE A 100 8.39 3.08 -7.10
C PHE A 100 8.29 2.91 -8.61
N SER A 101 9.34 2.36 -9.21
CA SER A 101 9.37 2.08 -10.64
C SER A 101 9.01 0.63 -10.95
N VAL A 102 8.13 0.46 -11.94
CA VAL A 102 7.76 -0.81 -12.56
C VAL A 102 8.43 -0.88 -13.93
N GLY A 103 9.31 -1.87 -14.12
CA GLY A 103 9.98 -2.13 -15.39
C GLY A 103 9.26 -3.15 -16.25
N SER A 104 9.65 -3.26 -17.53
CA SER A 104 9.20 -4.34 -18.40
C SER A 104 9.71 -5.70 -17.92
N VAL A 105 8.97 -6.76 -18.26
CA VAL A 105 9.45 -8.14 -18.09
C VAL A 105 10.33 -8.48 -19.30
N THR A 106 11.60 -8.78 -19.05
CA THR A 106 12.47 -9.45 -20.01
C THR A 106 12.84 -10.81 -19.43
N CYS A 107 12.41 -11.87 -20.11
CA CYS A 107 12.91 -13.22 -19.88
C CYS A 107 13.95 -13.45 -20.98
N ASN A 108 15.23 -13.36 -20.63
CA ASN A 108 16.32 -13.84 -21.48
C ASN A 108 16.65 -15.27 -21.09
#